data_AF-A0A858XE58-F1
#
_entry.id   AF-A0A858XE58-F1
#
_cell.length_a   1.000
_cell.length_b   1.000
_cell.length_c   1.000
_cell.angle_alpha   90.00
_cell.angle_beta   90.00
_cell.angle_gamma   90.00
#
_symmetry.space_group_name_H-M   'P 1'
#
loop_
_entity.id
_entity.type
_entity.pdbx_description
1 polymer ?
#
loop_
_entity_poly.entity_id
_entity_poly.type
_entity_poly.pdbx_seq_one_letter_code
_entity_poly.pdbx_strand_id
1 'polypeptide(L)'
;MTGEFDEWEKDGVGHLKVWPLLGFTTALFGEEAVGLRLEIGSAPPKPGEQVPALQLVLRPEQVQQLAEALEEARERLGTLGRLDRQV
;
A
#
# COMPACT_ATOMS: atom_id res chain seq x y z
N MET A 1 -14.92 16.15 -1.47
CA MET A 1 -14.41 16.65 -2.76
C MET A 1 -14.03 15.45 -3.59
N THR A 2 -14.94 15.00 -4.44
CA THR A 2 -14.72 13.91 -5.41
C THR A 2 -14.21 14.55 -6.70
N GLY A 3 -12.91 14.85 -6.76
CA GLY A 3 -12.26 15.28 -8.00
C GLY A 3 -12.16 14.11 -8.96
N GLU A 4 -12.28 14.38 -10.26
CA GLU A 4 -12.16 13.37 -11.32
C GLU A 4 -10.75 12.74 -11.29
N PHE A 5 -10.66 11.44 -11.62
CA PHE A 5 -9.41 10.66 -11.60
C PHE A 5 -8.25 11.32 -12.38
N ASP A 6 -8.57 12.21 -13.31
CA ASP A 6 -7.60 12.96 -14.10
C ASP A 6 -6.88 14.10 -13.37
N GLU A 7 -7.34 14.49 -12.18
CA GLU A 7 -6.70 15.52 -11.35
C GLU A 7 -5.60 14.97 -10.42
N TRP A 8 -5.36 13.66 -10.43
CA TRP A 8 -4.37 13.02 -9.57
C TRP A 8 -2.95 13.28 -10.09
N GLU A 9 -2.00 13.50 -9.19
CA GLU A 9 -0.61 13.80 -9.54
C GLU A 9 0.00 12.60 -10.30
N LYS A 10 0.24 12.80 -11.59
CA LYS A 10 0.84 11.80 -12.49
C LYS A 10 2.35 12.04 -12.58
N ASP A 11 3.14 10.97 -12.75
CA ASP A 11 4.56 11.07 -13.04
C ASP A 11 4.80 11.67 -14.45
N GLY A 12 6.07 11.88 -14.82
CA GLY A 12 6.44 12.47 -16.11
C GLY A 12 6.01 11.66 -17.35
N VAL A 13 5.40 10.48 -17.16
CA VAL A 13 4.92 9.58 -18.21
C VAL A 13 3.41 9.30 -18.09
N GLY A 14 2.71 9.93 -17.14
CA GLY A 14 1.26 9.86 -17.01
C GLY A 14 0.73 8.76 -16.08
N HIS A 15 1.58 8.03 -15.36
CA HIS A 15 1.12 7.09 -14.33
C HIS A 15 0.83 7.80 -13.02
N LEU A 16 -0.06 7.25 -12.19
CA LEU A 16 -0.22 7.75 -10.83
C LEU A 16 1.14 7.74 -10.10
N LYS A 17 1.49 8.86 -9.46
CA LYS A 17 2.75 8.99 -8.72
C LYS A 17 2.75 8.02 -7.53
N VAL A 18 3.39 6.87 -7.72
CA VAL A 18 3.59 5.84 -6.68
C VAL A 18 4.80 6.22 -5.86
N TRP A 19 4.58 6.41 -4.57
CA TRP A 19 5.65 6.68 -3.61
C TRP A 19 6.02 5.39 -2.86
N PRO A 20 7.29 5.19 -2.49
CA PRO A 20 7.70 4.00 -1.74
C PRO A 20 6.94 3.88 -0.42
N LEU A 21 6.46 2.66 -0.14
CA LEU A 21 5.96 2.30 1.19
C LEU A 21 7.16 2.15 2.13
N LEU A 22 7.22 2.99 3.16
CA LEU A 22 8.30 2.96 4.16
C LEU A 22 7.97 1.99 5.30
N GLY A 23 6.69 1.89 5.65
CA GLY A 23 6.21 1.04 6.73
C GLY A 23 4.70 0.97 6.77
N PHE A 24 4.17 0.01 7.52
CA PHE A 24 2.74 -0.10 7.77
C PHE A 24 2.47 -0.60 9.19
N THR A 25 1.33 -0.20 9.75
CA THR A 25 0.86 -0.67 11.06
C THR A 25 -0.65 -0.92 11.00
N THR A 26 -1.11 -1.90 11.79
CA THR A 26 -2.53 -2.21 11.94
C THR A 26 -3.00 -2.01 13.37
N ALA A 27 -4.27 -1.66 13.53
CA ALA A 27 -4.95 -1.57 14.82
C ALA A 27 -6.31 -2.26 14.72
N LEU A 28 -6.70 -3.01 15.76
CA LEU A 28 -8.01 -3.63 15.83
C LEU A 28 -8.96 -2.72 16.60
N PHE A 29 -10.17 -2.53 16.06
CA PHE A 29 -11.27 -1.83 16.72
C PHE A 29 -12.37 -2.83 17.05
N GLY A 30 -12.14 -3.61 18.12
CA GLY A 30 -13.02 -4.74 18.46
C GLY A 30 -13.05 -5.80 17.34
N GLU A 31 -14.25 -6.33 17.07
CA GLU A 31 -14.50 -7.27 15.98
C GLU A 31 -15.05 -6.60 14.71
N GLU A 32 -15.24 -5.28 14.74
CA GLU A 32 -16.02 -4.56 13.73
C GLU A 32 -15.17 -3.88 12.64
N ALA A 33 -13.92 -3.54 12.95
CA ALA A 33 -13.05 -2.85 11.98
C ALA A 33 -11.55 -3.02 12.28
N VAL A 34 -10.75 -2.81 11.24
CA VAL A 34 -9.29 -2.76 11.30
C VAL A 34 -8.81 -1.42 10.77
N GLY A 35 -8.01 -0.70 11.56
CA GLY A 35 -7.24 0.44 11.10
C GLY A 35 -5.97 -0.03 10.40
N LEU A 36 -5.67 0.53 9.22
CA LEU A 36 -4.41 0.34 8.50
C LEU A 36 -3.77 1.70 8.28
N ARG A 37 -2.54 1.87 8.75
CA ARG A 37 -1.71 3.05 8.48
C ARG A 37 -0.57 2.65 7.56
N LEU A 38 -0.40 3.37 6.45
CA LEU A 38 0.66 3.20 5.47
C LEU A 38 1.53 4.46 5.47
N GLU A 39 2.81 4.32 5.79
CA GLU A 39 3.78 5.41 5.81
C GLU A 39 4.47 5.52 4.45
N ILE A 40 4.48 6.73 3.89
CA ILE A 40 4.83 6.96 2.50
C ILE A 40 5.94 8.02 2.43
N GLY A 41 6.98 7.75 1.65
CA GLY A 41 8.04 8.72 1.42
C GLY A 41 9.22 8.17 0.62
N SER A 42 10.15 9.06 0.28
CA SER A 42 11.33 8.73 -0.56
C SER A 42 12.56 8.28 0.24
N ALA A 43 12.53 8.38 1.57
CA ALA A 43 13.62 7.98 2.46
C ALA A 43 13.07 7.55 3.84
N PRO A 44 13.76 6.67 4.58
CA PRO A 44 13.40 6.33 5.95
C PRO A 44 13.41 7.58 6.84
N PRO A 45 12.42 7.77 7.74
CA PRO A 45 12.39 8.92 8.62
C PRO A 45 13.47 8.87 9.69
N LYS A 46 13.89 10.04 10.17
CA LYS A 46 14.70 10.13 11.39
C LYS A 46 13.86 9.81 12.63
N PRO A 47 14.48 9.36 13.74
CA PRO A 47 13.75 9.15 14.98
C PRO A 47 12.98 10.42 15.42
N GLY A 48 11.67 10.28 15.62
CA GLY A 48 10.78 11.39 16.02
C GLY A 48 10.27 12.28 14.88
N GLU A 49 10.69 12.03 13.63
CA GLU A 49 10.18 12.74 12.46
C GLU A 49 8.79 12.23 12.07
N GLN A 50 7.87 13.15 11.78
CA GLN A 50 6.56 12.79 11.27
C GLN A 50 6.66 12.46 9.79
N VAL A 51 6.13 11.29 9.41
CA VAL A 51 6.01 10.88 8.00
C VAL A 51 4.60 11.09 7.48
N PRO A 52 4.46 11.50 6.21
CA PRO A 52 3.18 11.40 5.51
C PRO A 52 2.65 9.96 5.61
N ALA A 53 1.38 9.83 5.98
CA ALA A 53 0.75 8.52 6.09
C ALA A 53 -0.68 8.54 5.58
N LEU A 54 -1.06 7.49 4.87
CA LEU A 54 -2.43 7.17 4.54
C LEU A 54 -3.02 6.31 5.67
N GLN A 55 -4.18 6.69 6.19
CA GLN A 55 -4.90 5.92 7.20
C GLN A 55 -6.25 5.47 6.64
N LEU A 56 -6.51 4.18 6.75
CA LEU A 56 -7.72 3.52 6.29
C LEU A 56 -8.40 2.83 7.46
N VAL A 57 -9.72 2.81 7.45
CA VAL A 57 -10.54 1.94 8.30
C VAL A 57 -11.22 0.93 7.39
N LEU A 58 -11.01 -0.35 7.67
CA LEU A 58 -11.46 -1.48 6.86
C LEU A 58 -12.47 -2.30 7.65
N ARG A 59 -13.55 -2.71 7.00
CA ARG A 59 -14.48 -3.73 7.52
C ARG A 59 -13.87 -5.13 7.38
N PRO A 60 -14.32 -6.14 8.15
CA PRO A 60 -13.74 -7.48 8.13
C PRO A 60 -13.65 -8.10 6.73
N GLU A 61 -14.69 -7.94 5.91
CA GLU A 61 -14.71 -8.44 4.53
C GLU A 61 -13.66 -7.75 3.63
N GLN A 62 -13.38 -6.47 3.87
CA GLN A 62 -12.38 -5.72 3.12
C GLN A 62 -10.96 -6.11 3.52
N VAL A 63 -10.76 -6.49 4.78
CA VAL A 63 -9.48 -7.03 5.26
C VAL A 63 -9.16 -8.34 4.54
N GLN A 64 -10.16 -9.24 4.45
CA GLN A 64 -10.00 -10.51 3.73
C GLN A 64 -9.67 -10.29 2.24
N GLN A 65 -10.42 -9.42 1.57
CA GLN A 65 -10.17 -9.08 0.16
C GLN A 65 -8.78 -8.48 -0.08
N LEU A 66 -8.33 -7.59 0.82
CA LEU A 66 -7.00 -7.00 0.74
C LEU A 66 -5.91 -8.06 0.94
N ALA A 67 -6.08 -8.97 1.89
CA ALA A 67 -5.13 -10.05 2.13
C ALA A 67 -5.00 -10.98 0.92
N GLU A 68 -6.11 -11.35 0.29
CA GLU A 68 -6.14 -12.16 -0.93
C GLU A 68 -5.40 -11.47 -2.09
N ALA A 69 -5.67 -10.19 -2.32
CA ALA A 69 -5.01 -9.43 -3.38
C ALA A 69 -3.49 -9.31 -3.16
N LEU A 70 -3.04 -9.12 -1.92
CA LEU A 70 -1.62 -9.07 -1.57
C LEU A 70 -0.94 -10.43 -1.73
N GLU A 71 -1.63 -11.52 -1.39
CA GLU A 71 -1.15 -12.88 -1.57
C GLU A 71 -0.98 -13.20 -3.07
N GLU A 72 -2.00 -12.90 -3.89
CA GLU A 72 -1.92 -13.09 -5.35
C GLU A 72 -0.74 -12.31 -5.96
N ALA A 73 -0.53 -11.05 -5.54
CA ALA A 73 0.62 -10.27 -5.97
C ALA A 73 1.96 -10.92 -5.57
N ARG A 74 2.05 -11.48 -4.35
CA ARG A 74 3.22 -12.21 -3.86
C ARG A 74 3.52 -13.44 -4.70
N GLU A 75 2.51 -14.25 -5.02
CA GLU A 75 2.66 -15.46 -5.84
C GLU A 75 3.19 -15.14 -7.25
N ARG A 76 2.67 -14.07 -7.87
CA ARG A 76 3.11 -13.60 -9.18
C ARG A 76 4.59 -13.18 -9.16
N LEU A 77 5.01 -12.44 -8.13
CA LEU A 77 6.43 -12.07 -7.96
C LEU A 77 7.33 -13.28 -7.73
N GLY A 78 6.89 -14.27 -6.94
CA GLY A 78 7.62 -15.52 -6.72
C GLY A 78 7.79 -16.34 -7.99
N THR A 79 6.81 -16.29 -8.90
CA THR A 79 6.85 -16.95 -10.20
C THR A 79 7.85 -16.27 -11.15
N LEU A 80 7.81 -14.94 -11.23
CA LEU A 80 8.76 -14.16 -12.03
C LEU A 80 10.21 -14.40 -11.58
N GLY A 81 10.48 -14.33 -10.27
CA GLY A 81 11.83 -14.56 -9.73
C GLY A 81 12.34 -16.02 -9.84
N ARG A 82 11.48 -16.97 -10.26
CA ARG A 82 11.86 -18.34 -10.59
C ARG A 82 12.23 -18.49 -12.08
N LEU A 83 11.54 -17.77 -12.97
CA LEU A 83 11.84 -17.76 -14.40
C LEU A 83 13.18 -17.07 -14.70
N ASP A 84 13.49 -15.97 -14.01
CA ASP A 84 14.76 -15.24 -14.18
C ASP A 84 16.01 -16.04 -13.72
N ARG A 85 15.83 -17.10 -12.93
CA ARG A 85 16.91 -17.96 -12.42
C ARG A 85 17.21 -19.18 -13.30
N GLN A 86 16.47 -19.37 -14.39
CA GLN A 86 16.64 -20.49 -15.33
C GLN A 86 17.30 -20.09 -16.66
N VAL A 87 17.78 -18.85 -16.79
CA VAL A 87 18.48 -18.32 -17.97
C VAL A 87 19.96 -18.07 -17.65
#